data_AF-A0A3D3GRS4-F1
#
_entry.id   AF-A0A3D3GRS4-F1
#
_cell.length_a   1.000
_cell.length_b   1.000
_cell.length_c   1.000
_cell.angle_alpha   90.00
_cell.angle_beta   90.00
_cell.angle_gamma   90.00
#
_symmetry.space_group_name_H-M   'P 1'
#
loop_
_entity.id
_entity.type
_entity.pdbx_description
1 polymer ?
#
loop_
_entity_poly.entity_id
_entity_poly.type
_entity_poly.pdbx_seq_one_letter_code
_entity_poly.pdbx_strand_id
1 'polypeptide(L)'
;LKAQGIGLKLVSPKVVQASISRAKAELVTADSYLDWAERSPFSSLVAQIYQRYQALLQRDQAFDFDDLLMKMVEIWQANPSLLAAYQE
;
A
#
# COMPACT_ATOMS: atom_id res chain seq x y z
N LEU A 1 -16.28 -6.34 13.75
CA LEU A 1 -16.10 -7.26 12.60
C LEU A 1 -17.40 -7.96 12.21
N LYS A 2 -17.92 -8.95 12.96
CA LYS A 2 -19.24 -9.58 12.65
C LYS A 2 -20.41 -8.58 12.61
N ALA A 3 -20.45 -7.63 13.54
CA ALA A 3 -21.47 -6.58 13.59
C ALA A 3 -21.38 -5.55 12.43
N GLN A 4 -20.27 -5.53 11.68
CA GLN A 4 -20.07 -4.69 10.49
C GLN A 4 -20.24 -5.50 9.18
N GLY A 5 -20.75 -6.74 9.26
CA GLY A 5 -20.88 -7.63 8.11
C GLY A 5 -19.56 -8.25 7.61
N ILE A 6 -18.45 -8.05 8.32
CA ILE A 6 -17.13 -8.52 7.88
C ILE A 6 -16.87 -9.94 8.40
N GLY A 7 -16.80 -10.91 7.48
CA GLY A 7 -16.46 -12.29 7.78
C GLY A 7 -14.98 -12.49 8.15
N LEU A 8 -14.69 -13.39 9.09
CA LEU A 8 -13.33 -13.63 9.61
C LEU A 8 -12.33 -14.09 8.53
N LYS A 9 -12.78 -14.77 7.46
CA LYS A 9 -11.92 -15.15 6.32
C LYS A 9 -11.43 -13.94 5.52
N LEU A 10 -12.26 -12.89 5.39
CA LEU A 10 -11.93 -11.69 4.66
C LEU A 10 -10.84 -10.87 5.36
N VAL A 11 -10.72 -10.99 6.69
CA VAL A 11 -9.71 -10.26 7.49
C VAL A 11 -8.48 -11.08 7.81
N SER A 12 -8.28 -12.23 7.15
CA SER A 12 -7.07 -12.99 7.36
C SER A 12 -5.83 -12.17 6.94
N PRO A 13 -4.68 -12.29 7.65
CA PRO A 13 -3.49 -11.52 7.32
C PRO A 13 -3.08 -11.62 5.85
N LYS A 14 -3.21 -12.81 5.25
CA LYS A 14 -2.89 -13.06 3.84
C LYS A 14 -3.78 -12.24 2.89
N VAL A 15 -5.08 -12.12 3.19
CA VAL A 15 -6.01 -11.36 2.34
C VAL A 15 -5.71 -9.87 2.43
N VAL A 16 -5.50 -9.35 3.65
CA VAL A 16 -5.15 -7.94 3.85
C VAL A 16 -3.82 -7.60 3.19
N GLN A 17 -2.80 -8.45 3.36
CA GLN A 17 -1.49 -8.27 2.73
C GLN A 17 -1.61 -8.26 1.20
N ALA A 18 -2.38 -9.17 0.61
CA ALA A 18 -2.61 -9.18 -0.84
C ALA A 18 -3.31 -7.90 -1.34
N SER A 19 -4.27 -7.37 -0.58
CA SER A 19 -4.93 -6.10 -0.91
C SER A 19 -3.97 -4.90 -0.84
N ILE A 20 -3.06 -4.89 0.14
CA ILE A 20 -2.02 -3.86 0.27
C ILE A 20 -1.02 -3.94 -0.88
N SER A 21 -0.51 -5.15 -1.16
CA SER A 21 0.43 -5.43 -2.25
C SER A 21 -0.14 -4.98 -3.60
N ARG A 22 -1.41 -5.31 -3.87
CA ARG A 22 -2.11 -4.84 -5.08
C ARG A 22 -2.16 -3.31 -5.16
N ALA A 23 -2.49 -2.63 -4.08
CA ALA A 23 -2.52 -1.17 -4.08
C ALA A 23 -1.15 -0.56 -4.37
N LYS A 24 -0.07 -1.08 -3.77
CA LYS A 24 1.30 -0.64 -4.06
C LYS A 24 1.67 -0.84 -5.53
N ALA A 25 1.31 -1.98 -6.11
CA ALA A 25 1.54 -2.26 -7.53
C ALA A 25 0.81 -1.27 -8.46
N GLU A 26 -0.35 -0.77 -8.03
CA GLU A 26 -1.12 0.28 -8.72
C GLU A 26 -0.70 1.71 -8.29
N LEU A 27 0.40 1.85 -7.54
CA LEU A 27 0.94 3.13 -7.01
C LEU A 27 -0.03 3.88 -6.08
N VAL A 28 -0.91 3.14 -5.42
CA VAL A 28 -1.86 3.68 -4.45
C VAL A 28 -1.20 3.72 -3.07
N THR A 29 -1.08 4.93 -2.52
CA THR A 29 -0.50 5.14 -1.19
C THR A 29 -1.47 4.69 -0.11
N ALA A 30 -0.96 4.50 1.11
CA ALA A 30 -1.82 4.18 2.25
C ALA A 30 -2.89 5.26 2.52
N ASP A 31 -2.57 6.52 2.23
CA ASP A 31 -3.49 7.65 2.42
C ASP A 31 -4.58 7.73 1.34
N SER A 32 -4.25 7.38 0.08
CA SER A 32 -5.23 7.40 -1.02
C SER A 32 -6.02 6.10 -1.18
N TYR A 33 -5.64 5.04 -0.44
CA TYR A 33 -6.25 3.71 -0.57
C TYR A 33 -7.77 3.71 -0.40
N LEU A 34 -8.31 4.46 0.56
CA LEU A 34 -9.75 4.44 0.83
C LEU A 34 -10.58 5.03 -0.32
N ASP A 35 -10.04 6.04 -0.99
CA ASP A 35 -10.69 6.65 -2.15
C ASP A 35 -10.56 5.74 -3.39
N TRP A 36 -9.50 4.92 -3.47
CA TRP A 36 -9.31 3.93 -4.53
C TRP A 36 -10.18 2.67 -4.36
N ALA A 37 -10.29 2.10 -3.16
CA ALA A 37 -10.81 0.73 -2.93
C ALA A 37 -12.34 0.60 -2.82
N GLU A 38 -13.12 1.58 -3.30
CA GLU A 38 -14.55 1.75 -3.02
C GLU A 38 -14.86 1.82 -1.50
N ARG A 39 -15.94 2.52 -1.10
CA ARG A 39 -16.26 2.70 0.34
C ARG A 39 -17.01 1.50 0.91
N SER A 40 -16.26 0.43 1.23
CA SER A 40 -16.77 -0.75 1.92
C SER A 40 -16.21 -0.86 3.35
N PRO A 41 -16.87 -1.59 4.26
CA PRO A 41 -16.32 -1.87 5.59
C PRO A 41 -14.98 -2.61 5.54
N PHE A 42 -14.76 -3.45 4.53
CA PHE A 42 -13.51 -4.17 4.34
C PHE A 42 -12.38 -3.25 3.89
N SER A 43 -12.60 -2.43 2.86
CA SER A 43 -11.59 -1.47 2.38
C SER A 43 -11.23 -0.43 3.44
N SER A 44 -12.21 0.00 4.26
CA SER A 44 -11.95 0.88 5.41
C SER A 44 -11.05 0.24 6.46
N LEU A 45 -11.19 -1.07 6.68
CA LEU A 45 -10.30 -1.82 7.57
C LEU A 45 -8.91 -1.99 6.96
N VAL A 46 -8.81 -2.34 5.67
CA VAL A 46 -7.52 -2.46 4.97
C VAL A 46 -6.79 -1.12 4.98
N ALA A 47 -7.46 0.00 4.74
CA ALA A 47 -6.86 1.34 4.79
C ALA A 47 -6.18 1.62 6.14
N GLN A 48 -6.90 1.36 7.24
CA GLN A 48 -6.36 1.54 8.60
C GLN A 48 -5.15 0.64 8.87
N ILE A 49 -5.21 -0.62 8.42
CA ILE A 49 -4.10 -1.55 8.58
C ILE A 49 -2.91 -1.11 7.72
N TYR A 50 -3.15 -0.68 6.48
CA TYR A 50 -2.13 -0.26 5.55
C TYR A 50 -1.36 0.96 6.06
N GLN A 51 -2.07 2.00 6.55
CA GLN A 51 -1.44 3.17 7.16
C GLN A 51 -0.54 2.78 8.33
N ARG A 52 -1.04 1.94 9.25
CA ARG A 52 -0.24 1.51 10.41
C ARG A 52 0.94 0.64 10.00
N TYR A 53 0.76 -0.24 9.03
CA TYR A 53 1.81 -1.11 8.52
C TYR A 53 2.95 -0.31 7.87
N GLN A 54 2.64 0.65 7.00
CA GLN A 54 3.66 1.53 6.40
C GLN A 54 4.38 2.37 7.45
N ALA A 55 3.66 2.90 8.45
CA ALA A 55 4.27 3.65 9.52
C ALA A 55 5.28 2.82 10.34
N LEU A 56 4.99 1.53 10.57
CA LEU A 56 5.91 0.61 11.24
C LEU A 56 7.16 0.32 10.39
N LEU A 57 6.98 0.05 9.09
CA LEU A 57 8.10 -0.15 8.18
C LEU A 57 9.01 1.09 8.13
N GLN A 58 8.43 2.28 8.01
CA GLN A 58 9.18 3.54 8.00
C GLN A 58 9.96 3.75 9.30
N ARG A 59 9.32 3.51 10.45
CA ARG A 59 9.97 3.60 11.77
C ARG A 59 11.18 2.68 11.86
N ASP A 60 11.06 1.47 11.32
CA ASP A 60 12.09 0.43 11.40
C ASP A 60 13.07 0.50 10.22
N GLN A 61 12.99 1.55 9.39
CA GLN A 61 13.80 1.73 8.17
C GLN A 61 13.78 0.50 7.25
N ALA A 62 12.62 -0.15 7.19
CA ALA A 62 12.39 -1.37 6.44
C ALA A 62 11.52 -1.11 5.21
N PHE A 63 11.64 -2.01 4.23
CA PHE A 63 10.81 -2.03 3.03
C PHE A 63 10.30 -3.46 2.83
N ASP A 64 9.05 -3.59 2.37
CA ASP A 64 8.65 -4.83 1.70
C ASP A 64 8.99 -4.78 0.20
N PHE A 65 8.76 -5.90 -0.49
CA PHE A 65 9.16 -6.01 -1.89
C PHE A 65 8.47 -4.99 -2.79
N ASP A 66 7.19 -4.70 -2.54
CA ASP A 66 6.40 -3.77 -3.34
C ASP A 66 6.82 -2.32 -3.09
N ASP A 67 7.26 -1.99 -1.86
CA ASP A 67 7.83 -0.68 -1.56
C ASP A 67 9.06 -0.37 -2.41
N LEU A 68 9.89 -1.37 -2.74
CA LEU A 68 11.07 -1.15 -3.59
C LEU A 68 10.67 -0.62 -4.96
N LEU A 69 9.63 -1.20 -5.57
CA LEU A 69 9.13 -0.74 -6.87
C LEU A 69 8.49 0.63 -6.76
N MET A 70 7.63 0.84 -5.77
CA MET A 70 6.95 2.12 -5.56
C MET A 70 7.94 3.26 -5.30
N LYS A 71 8.95 3.02 -4.46
CA LYS A 71 10.00 4.01 -4.15
C LYS A 71 10.84 4.36 -5.36
N MET A 72 11.14 3.39 -6.24
CA MET A 72 11.84 3.69 -7.49
C MET A 72 11.03 4.63 -8.38
N VAL A 73 9.71 4.42 -8.50
CA VAL A 73 8.84 5.34 -9.24
C VAL A 73 8.85 6.73 -8.62
N GLU A 74 8.71 6.85 -7.30
CA GLU A 74 8.77 8.13 -6.59
C GLU A 74 10.10 8.87 -6.83
N ILE A 75 11.23 8.16 -6.72
CA ILE A 75 12.57 8.72 -6.92
C ILE A 75 12.73 9.25 -8.34
N TRP A 76 12.30 8.50 -9.34
CA TRP A 76 12.41 8.90 -10.75
C TRP A 76 11.48 10.08 -11.09
N GLN A 77 10.26 10.09 -10.56
CA GLN A 77 9.34 11.22 -10.74
C GLN A 77 9.88 12.50 -10.09
N ALA A 78 10.53 12.39 -8.93
CA ALA A 78 11.16 13.51 -8.26
C ALA A 78 12.47 13.97 -8.92
N ASN A 79 13.15 13.10 -9.68
CA ASN A 79 14.46 13.36 -10.27
C ASN A 79 14.52 12.97 -11.76
N PRO A 80 13.87 13.72 -12.67
CA PRO A 80 13.86 13.38 -14.10
C PRO A 80 15.25 13.31 -14.75
N SER A 81 16.20 14.13 -14.29
CA SER A 81 17.59 14.11 -14.78
C SER A 81 18.33 12.82 -14.38
N LEU A 82 18.07 12.30 -13.17
CA LEU A 82 18.62 11.03 -12.71
C LEU A 82 18.04 9.87 -13.54
N LEU A 83 16.73 9.88 -13.81
CA LEU A 83 16.11 8.89 -14.69
C LEU A 83 16.76 8.91 -16.09
N ALA A 84 16.94 10.10 -16.69
CA ALA A 84 17.57 10.23 -18.00
C ALA A 84 18.98 9.61 -18.03
N ALA A 85 19.80 9.88 -17.00
CA ALA A 85 21.15 9.32 -16.90
C ALA A 85 21.20 7.77 -16.80
N TYR A 86 20.13 7.13 -16.32
CA TYR A 86 20.02 5.66 -16.24
C TYR A 86 19.39 5.02 -17.49
N GLN A 87 18.85 5.83 -18.42
CA GLN A 87 18.21 5.37 -19.66
C GLN A 87 19.08 5.56 -20.91
N GLU A 88 20.27 6.14 -20.77
CA GLU A 88 21.34 6.17 -21.77
C GLU A 88 22.10 4.84 -21.81
#